data_AF-A0A3P9Q993-F1
#
_entry.id   AF-A0A3P9Q993-F1
#
_cell.length_a   1.000
_cell.length_b   1.000
_cell.length_c   1.000
_cell.angle_alpha   90.00
_cell.angle_beta   90.00
_cell.angle_gamma   90.00
#
_symmetry.space_group_name_H-M   'P 1'
#
loop_
_entity.id
_entity.type
_entity.pdbx_description
1 polymer ?
#
loop_
_entity_poly.entity_id
_entity_poly.type
_entity_poly.pdbx_seq_one_letter_code
_entity_poly.pdbx_strand_id
1 'polypeptide(L)'
;MKMLLAGIVLIFIAGSEAHLYNFPGQAVQGAGDMWRAYQDMLEAKWKNGDKYFHARGNYEAAQRGPGGVWVAEVISDLRELMQGSLSGQGPEDEAADQAANRWGRSGGDPNRYRPKGLPDKY
;
A
#
# COMPACT_ATOMS: atom_id res chain seq x y z
N MET A 1 9.39 3.71 -43.71
CA MET A 1 9.09 2.65 -42.72
C MET A 1 10.13 2.52 -41.61
N LYS A 2 11.45 2.44 -41.90
CA LYS A 2 12.49 2.23 -40.86
C LYS A 2 12.58 3.36 -39.80
N MET A 3 12.39 4.62 -40.20
CA MET A 3 12.42 5.78 -39.29
C MET A 3 11.19 5.86 -38.36
N LEU A 4 10.04 5.32 -38.81
CA LEU A 4 8.80 5.27 -38.03
C LEU A 4 8.88 4.21 -36.93
N LEU A 5 9.51 3.06 -37.24
CA LEU A 5 9.78 2.00 -36.28
C LEU A 5 10.77 2.46 -35.20
N ALA A 6 11.83 3.18 -35.59
CA ALA A 6 12.80 3.75 -34.65
C ALA A 6 12.18 4.79 -33.71
N GLY A 7 11.26 5.62 -34.22
CA GLY A 7 10.51 6.58 -33.39
C GLY A 7 9.62 5.90 -32.36
N ILE A 8 8.91 4.83 -32.74
CA ILE A 8 8.07 4.04 -31.82
C ILE A 8 8.92 3.38 -30.73
N VAL A 9 10.05 2.76 -31.10
CA VAL A 9 10.98 2.13 -30.14
C VAL A 9 11.55 3.15 -29.15
N LEU A 10 11.94 4.35 -29.61
CA LEU A 10 12.42 5.43 -28.73
C LEU A 10 11.35 5.97 -27.79
N ILE A 11 10.08 6.06 -28.23
CA ILE A 11 8.95 6.45 -27.36
C ILE A 11 8.71 5.39 -26.28
N PHE A 12 8.82 4.09 -26.62
CA PHE A 12 8.70 3.02 -25.63
C PHE A 12 9.84 3.03 -24.60
N ILE A 13 11.08 3.29 -25.04
CA ILE A 13 12.23 3.40 -24.13
C ILE A 13 12.10 4.64 -23.22
N ALA A 14 11.75 5.80 -23.78
CA ALA A 14 11.54 7.01 -22.96
C ALA A 14 10.35 6.88 -22.00
N GLY A 15 9.29 6.17 -22.40
CA GLY A 15 8.14 5.84 -21.55
C GLY A 15 8.49 4.89 -20.40
N SER A 16 9.39 3.91 -20.62
CA SER A 16 9.86 3.01 -19.56
C SER A 16 10.73 3.73 -18.52
N GLU A 17 11.53 4.72 -18.92
CA GLU A 17 12.34 5.53 -17.99
C GLU A 17 11.49 6.46 -17.11
N ALA A 18 10.32 6.93 -17.60
CA ALA A 18 9.44 7.82 -16.84
C ALA A 18 8.87 7.16 -15.56
N HIS A 19 8.74 5.84 -15.52
CA HIS A 19 8.35 5.11 -14.31
C HIS A 19 9.47 5.07 -13.27
N LEU A 20 10.74 5.05 -13.69
CA LEU A 20 11.90 5.04 -12.79
C LEU A 20 12.17 6.41 -12.18
N TYR A 21 12.06 7.50 -12.94
CA TYR A 21 12.23 8.87 -12.41
C TYR A 21 11.19 9.25 -11.35
N ASN A 22 9.96 8.72 -11.47
CA ASN A 22 8.90 9.02 -10.52
C ASN A 22 8.94 8.11 -9.29
N PHE A 23 9.69 7.00 -9.32
CA PHE A 23 9.70 5.99 -8.26
C PHE A 23 9.95 6.57 -6.84
N PRO A 24 10.95 7.44 -6.60
CA PRO A 24 11.16 8.02 -5.27
C PRO A 24 9.98 8.88 -4.81
N GLY A 25 9.38 9.64 -5.72
CA GLY A 25 8.19 10.46 -5.43
C GLY A 25 6.98 9.60 -5.09
N GLN A 26 6.80 8.48 -5.77
CA GLN A 26 5.74 7.51 -5.49
C GLN A 26 5.95 6.84 -4.12
N ALA A 27 7.19 6.50 -3.77
CA ALA A 27 7.53 5.92 -2.48
C ALA A 27 7.29 6.92 -1.32
N VAL A 28 7.67 8.19 -1.49
CA VAL A 28 7.38 9.23 -0.48
C VAL A 28 5.88 9.42 -0.29
N GLN A 29 5.12 9.51 -1.39
CA GLN A 29 3.66 9.63 -1.32
C GLN A 29 3.02 8.40 -0.67
N GLY A 30 3.43 7.19 -1.07
CA GLY A 30 2.92 5.94 -0.53
C GLY A 30 3.25 5.76 0.96
N ALA A 31 4.43 6.19 1.42
CA ALA A 31 4.75 6.23 2.85
C ALA A 31 3.82 7.20 3.60
N GLY A 32 3.49 8.35 3.00
CA GLY A 32 2.50 9.29 3.55
C GLY A 32 1.11 8.69 3.67
N ASP A 33 0.67 7.90 2.68
CA ASP A 33 -0.62 7.21 2.71
C ASP A 33 -0.64 6.12 3.81
N MET A 34 0.43 5.33 3.93
CA MET A 34 0.59 4.34 5.01
C MET A 34 0.56 4.99 6.40
N TRP A 35 1.24 6.14 6.56
CA TRP A 35 1.23 6.91 7.80
C TRP A 35 -0.16 7.45 8.13
N ARG A 36 -0.87 8.02 7.14
CA ARG A 36 -2.25 8.49 7.33
C ARG A 36 -3.17 7.35 7.75
N ALA A 37 -3.05 6.18 7.13
CA ALA A 37 -3.85 5.02 7.51
C ALA A 37 -3.61 4.56 8.95
N TYR A 38 -2.35 4.61 9.39
CA TYR A 38 -2.00 4.36 10.79
C TYR A 38 -2.58 5.40 11.75
N GLN A 39 -2.50 6.71 11.42
CA GLN A 39 -3.08 7.76 12.25
C GLN A 39 -4.60 7.65 12.36
N ASP A 40 -5.29 7.39 11.25
CA ASP A 40 -6.74 7.20 11.26
C ASP A 40 -7.16 5.97 12.06
N MET A 41 -6.37 4.88 12.02
CA MET A 41 -6.59 3.71 12.87
C MET A 41 -6.51 4.07 14.36
N LEU A 42 -5.50 4.85 14.74
CA LEU A 42 -5.32 5.33 16.12
C LEU A 42 -6.41 6.32 16.55
N GLU A 43 -6.88 7.17 15.64
CA GLU A 43 -7.95 8.13 15.90
C GLU A 43 -9.31 7.42 16.04
N ALA A 44 -9.61 6.49 15.13
CA ALA A 44 -10.89 5.78 15.09
C ALA A 44 -11.10 4.90 16.32
N LYS A 45 -10.03 4.28 16.86
CA LYS A 45 -10.07 3.31 17.98
C LYS A 45 -11.22 2.29 17.82
N TRP A 46 -11.45 1.85 16.60
CA TRP A 46 -12.63 1.06 16.25
C TRP A 46 -12.35 -0.43 16.39
N LYS A 47 -13.27 -1.14 17.05
CA LYS A 47 -13.16 -2.59 17.22
C LYS A 47 -13.18 -3.28 15.85
N ASN A 48 -12.19 -4.15 15.59
CA ASN A 48 -12.00 -4.87 14.34
C ASN A 48 -11.77 -3.96 13.11
N GLY A 49 -11.27 -2.73 13.31
CA GLY A 49 -10.94 -1.81 12.22
C GLY A 49 -9.52 -1.96 11.67
N ASP A 50 -8.65 -2.69 12.37
CA ASP A 50 -7.25 -2.92 12.02
C ASP A 50 -7.08 -3.33 10.55
N LYS A 51 -7.67 -4.45 10.13
CA LYS A 51 -7.59 -4.97 8.76
C LYS A 51 -8.11 -4.00 7.70
N TYR A 52 -9.08 -3.15 8.04
CA TYR A 52 -9.53 -2.09 7.14
C TYR A 52 -8.42 -1.07 6.88
N PHE A 53 -7.78 -0.56 7.93
CA PHE A 53 -6.72 0.42 7.79
C PHE A 53 -5.46 -0.16 7.14
N HIS A 54 -5.16 -1.44 7.37
CA HIS A 54 -4.14 -2.21 6.64
C HIS A 54 -4.39 -2.22 5.13
N ALA A 55 -5.59 -2.66 4.74
CA ALA A 55 -5.97 -2.73 3.34
C ALA A 55 -6.02 -1.33 2.70
N ARG A 56 -6.61 -0.33 3.38
CA ARG A 56 -6.74 1.03 2.86
C ARG A 56 -5.39 1.70 2.64
N GLY A 57 -4.48 1.63 3.62
CA GLY A 57 -3.14 2.21 3.48
C GLY A 57 -2.36 1.60 2.32
N ASN A 58 -2.39 0.26 2.19
CA ASN A 58 -1.75 -0.44 1.08
C ASN A 58 -2.39 -0.13 -0.28
N TYR A 59 -3.72 0.01 -0.32
CA TYR A 59 -4.47 0.36 -1.52
C TYR A 59 -4.11 1.77 -2.01
N GLU A 60 -4.17 2.77 -1.13
CA GLU A 60 -3.81 4.15 -1.45
C GLU A 60 -2.34 4.28 -1.87
N ALA A 61 -1.43 3.62 -1.15
CA ALA A 61 -0.01 3.61 -1.51
C ALA A 61 0.22 2.94 -2.88
N ALA A 62 -0.41 1.80 -3.16
CA ALA A 62 -0.28 1.12 -4.46
C ALA A 62 -0.78 1.97 -5.63
N GLN A 63 -1.79 2.82 -5.43
CA GLN A 63 -2.27 3.75 -6.46
C GLN A 63 -1.22 4.80 -6.88
N ARG A 64 -0.19 5.03 -6.08
CA ARG A 64 0.92 5.92 -6.45
C ARG A 64 1.78 5.33 -7.57
N GLY A 65 1.75 4.02 -7.79
CA GLY A 65 2.56 3.31 -8.78
C GLY A 65 3.64 2.43 -8.14
N PRO A 66 4.63 1.96 -8.93
CA PRO A 66 5.61 0.98 -8.47
C PRO A 66 6.36 1.35 -7.17
N GLY A 67 6.74 2.61 -6.97
CA GLY A 67 7.39 3.05 -5.73
C GLY A 67 6.45 3.01 -4.51
N GLY A 68 5.16 3.25 -4.73
CA GLY A 68 4.13 3.13 -3.70
C GLY A 68 3.84 1.68 -3.31
N VAL A 69 3.82 0.77 -4.29
CA VAL A 69 3.74 -0.69 -4.04
C VAL A 69 4.92 -1.16 -3.21
N TRP A 70 6.14 -0.78 -3.62
CA TRP A 70 7.38 -1.15 -2.93
C TRP A 70 7.41 -0.65 -1.48
N VAL A 71 7.09 0.63 -1.25
CA VAL A 71 7.16 1.18 0.11
C VAL A 71 6.08 0.60 1.02
N ALA A 72 4.89 0.29 0.48
CA ALA A 72 3.82 -0.34 1.23
C ALA A 72 4.21 -1.74 1.72
N GLU A 73 4.98 -2.49 0.90
CA GLU A 73 5.59 -3.77 1.27
C GLU A 73 6.57 -3.62 2.41
N VAL A 74 7.60 -2.78 2.22
CA VAL A 74 8.64 -2.56 3.24
C VAL A 74 8.04 -2.14 4.59
N ILE A 75 7.07 -1.22 4.60
CA ILE A 75 6.44 -0.75 5.84
C ILE A 75 5.58 -1.84 6.49
N SER A 76 4.87 -2.64 5.69
CA SER A 76 4.03 -3.73 6.21
C SER A 76 4.88 -4.80 6.90
N ASP A 77 5.98 -5.22 6.27
CA ASP A 77 6.87 -6.26 6.79
C ASP A 77 7.67 -5.75 8.00
N LEU A 78 8.07 -4.48 8.00
CA LEU A 78 8.71 -3.86 9.17
C LEU A 78 7.76 -3.84 10.38
N ARG A 79 6.48 -3.50 10.17
CA ARG A 79 5.49 -3.48 11.25
C ARG A 79 5.30 -4.88 11.84
N GLU A 80 5.19 -5.89 11.00
CA GLU A 80 5.08 -7.30 11.40
C GLU A 80 6.27 -7.74 12.25
N LEU A 81 7.50 -7.46 11.79
CA LEU A 81 8.72 -7.76 12.54
C LEU A 81 8.70 -7.12 13.94
N MET A 82 8.28 -5.85 14.02
CA MET A 82 8.18 -5.13 15.29
C MET A 82 7.11 -5.73 16.20
N GLN A 83 5.97 -6.15 15.65
CA GLN A 83 4.88 -6.74 16.42
C GLN A 83 5.19 -8.15 16.92
N GLY A 84 5.72 -9.02 16.06
CA GLY A 84 6.14 -10.36 16.46
C GLY A 84 7.23 -10.32 17.54
N SER A 85 8.17 -9.38 17.44
CA SER A 85 9.28 -9.24 18.39
C SER A 85 8.89 -8.56 19.71
N LEU A 86 7.96 -7.59 19.70
CA LEU A 86 7.71 -6.71 20.85
C LEU A 86 6.34 -6.90 21.50
N SER A 87 5.33 -7.37 20.77
CA SER A 87 3.95 -7.45 21.28
C SER A 87 3.45 -8.86 21.55
N GLY A 88 4.22 -9.90 21.17
CA GLY A 88 3.82 -11.29 21.36
C GLY A 88 2.56 -11.66 20.55
N GLN A 89 2.34 -10.98 19.43
CA GLN A 89 1.20 -11.22 18.55
C GLN A 89 1.28 -12.64 17.96
N GLY A 90 0.14 -13.33 17.92
CA GLY A 90 0.09 -14.72 17.47
C GLY A 90 0.23 -14.84 15.93
N PRO A 91 0.74 -15.96 15.42
CA PRO A 91 0.97 -16.16 13.99
C PRO A 91 -0.31 -16.11 13.13
N GLU A 92 -1.48 -16.37 13.72
CA GLU A 92 -2.77 -16.25 13.02
C GLU A 92 -3.17 -14.78 12.77
N ASP A 93 -2.89 -13.90 13.73
CA ASP A 93 -3.16 -12.47 13.59
C ASP A 93 -2.21 -11.82 12.57
N GLU A 94 -0.94 -12.24 12.59
CA GLU A 94 0.08 -11.87 11.61
C GLU A 94 -0.35 -12.25 10.18
N ALA A 95 -0.78 -13.49 9.97
CA ALA A 95 -1.26 -13.96 8.67
C ALA A 95 -2.48 -13.17 8.18
N ALA A 96 -3.38 -12.77 9.08
CA ALA A 96 -4.57 -11.99 8.75
C ALA A 96 -4.22 -10.53 8.37
N ASP A 97 -3.30 -9.89 9.09
CA ASP A 97 -2.79 -8.55 8.77
C ASP A 97 -2.11 -8.55 7.40
N GLN A 98 -1.25 -9.54 7.13
CA GLN A 98 -0.60 -9.71 5.84
C GLN A 98 -1.58 -9.97 4.69
N ALA A 99 -2.65 -10.73 4.94
CA ALA A 99 -3.72 -10.92 3.94
C ALA A 99 -4.42 -9.59 3.60
N ALA A 100 -4.70 -8.75 4.60
CA ALA A 100 -5.30 -7.43 4.39
C ALA A 100 -4.35 -6.48 3.64
N ASN A 101 -3.06 -6.46 4.02
CA ASN A 101 -2.03 -5.67 3.33
C ASN A 101 -1.97 -6.04 1.84
N ARG A 102 -1.86 -7.34 1.51
CA ARG A 102 -1.81 -7.82 0.11
C ARG A 102 -3.09 -7.55 -0.66
N TRP A 103 -4.26 -7.72 -0.03
CA TRP A 103 -5.54 -7.39 -0.65
C TRP A 103 -5.59 -5.94 -1.11
N GLY A 104 -5.26 -4.99 -0.23
CA GLY A 104 -5.20 -3.58 -0.59
C GLY A 104 -4.17 -3.30 -1.67
N ARG A 105 -2.94 -3.81 -1.49
CA ARG A 105 -1.82 -3.55 -2.41
C ARG A 105 -2.06 -4.08 -3.82
N SER A 106 -2.85 -5.16 -3.95
CA SER A 106 -3.27 -5.72 -5.25
C SER A 106 -4.43 -4.95 -5.91
N GLY A 107 -4.94 -3.88 -5.31
CA GLY A 107 -6.06 -3.08 -5.81
C GLY A 107 -7.44 -3.59 -5.38
N GLY A 108 -7.50 -4.53 -4.43
CA GLY A 108 -8.76 -4.98 -3.84
C GLY A 108 -9.42 -3.90 -3.00
N ASP A 109 -10.76 -3.85 -3.01
CA ASP A 109 -11.53 -2.86 -2.25
C ASP A 109 -11.31 -3.02 -0.74
N PRO A 110 -10.74 -2.01 -0.04
CA PRO A 110 -10.53 -2.06 1.41
C PRO A 110 -11.82 -2.29 2.20
N ASN A 111 -12.97 -1.92 1.66
CA ASN A 111 -14.27 -2.10 2.33
C ASN A 111 -14.64 -3.56 2.59
N ARG A 112 -13.94 -4.51 1.95
CA ARG A 112 -13.98 -5.92 2.34
C ARG A 112 -13.75 -6.14 3.84
N TYR A 113 -12.91 -5.30 4.46
CA TYR A 113 -12.57 -5.37 5.88
C TYR A 113 -13.24 -4.27 6.71
N ARG A 114 -14.09 -3.42 6.13
CA ARG A 114 -14.72 -2.31 6.86
C ARG A 114 -15.67 -2.84 7.93
N PRO A 115 -15.43 -2.55 9.22
CA PRO A 115 -16.36 -2.97 10.27
C PRO A 115 -17.63 -2.12 10.23
N LYS A 116 -18.76 -2.75 10.57
CA LYS A 116 -20.06 -2.07 10.63
C LYS A 116 -19.99 -0.88 11.58
N GLY A 117 -20.42 0.28 11.10
CA GLY A 117 -20.51 1.51 11.88
C GLY A 117 -19.23 2.34 11.93
N LEU A 118 -18.13 1.92 11.27
CA LEU A 118 -16.96 2.78 11.12
C LEU A 118 -17.36 4.10 10.42
N PRO A 119 -17.08 5.27 11.02
CA PRO A 119 -17.47 6.56 10.43
C PRO A 119 -16.95 6.74 9.00
N ASP A 120 -17.80 7.24 8.10
CA ASP A 120 -17.52 7.37 6.66
C ASP A 120 -16.35 8.30 6.31
N LYS A 121 -15.87 9.09 7.28
CA LYS A 121 -14.65 9.91 7.09
C LYS A 121 -13.37 9.06 6.98
N TYR A 122 -13.43 7.80 7.42
CA TYR A 122 -12.36 6.82 7.33
C TYR A 122 -12.59 5.87 6.18
#